data_AF-A0A2A5T1R9-F1
#
_entry.id   AF-A0A2A5T1R9-F1
#
_cell.length_a   1.000
_cell.length_b   1.000
_cell.length_c   1.000
_cell.angle_alpha   90.00
_cell.angle_beta   90.00
_cell.angle_gamma   90.00
#
_symmetry.space_group_name_H-M   'P 1'
#
loop_
_entity.id
_entity.type
_entity.pdbx_description
1 polymer ?
#
loop_
_entity_poly.entity_id
_entity_poly.type
_entity_poly.pdbx_seq_one_letter_code
_entity_poly.pdbx_strand_id
1 'polypeptide(L)' 'MEDKLCLFVIIGVDDAGHKEVLTVVDGHRESVVSWLEVLSRLTYQGITIAPELALGDVAFSFWNAVTKH' A
#
# COMPACT_ATOMS: atom_id res chain seq x y z
N MET A 1 -8.35 -19.90 12.15
CA MET A 1 -7.04 -19.41 11.67
C MET A 1 -7.14 -17.91 11.77
N GLU A 2 -6.47 -17.29 12.73
CA GLU A 2 -6.57 -15.85 12.96
C GLU A 2 -5.94 -15.12 11.79
N ASP A 3 -6.78 -14.51 10.95
CA ASP A 3 -6.37 -13.35 10.17
C ASP A 3 -5.91 -12.28 11.17
N LYS A 4 -4.60 -12.24 11.42
CA LYS A 4 -4.03 -11.27 12.36
C LYS A 4 -4.25 -9.89 11.78
N LEU A 5 -5.04 -9.09 12.49
CA LEU A 5 -5.19 -7.66 12.21
C LEU A 5 -3.80 -7.03 12.13
N CYS A 6 -3.56 -6.29 11.06
CA CYS A 6 -2.35 -5.54 10.84
C CYS A 6 -2.66 -4.13 10.37
N LEU A 7 -1.71 -3.24 10.55
CA LEU A 7 -1.78 -1.87 10.07
C LEU A 7 -0.88 -1.75 8.84
N PHE A 8 -1.44 -1.34 7.72
CA PHE A 8 -0.71 -0.96 6.52
C PHE A 8 -0.36 0.52 6.62
N VAL A 9 0.93 0.83 6.52
CA VAL A 9 1.44 2.19 6.51
C VAL A 9 2.19 2.39 5.22
N ILE A 10 1.75 3.34 4.40
CA ILE A 10 2.40 3.69 3.14
C ILE A 10 3.18 4.98 3.33
N ILE A 11 4.46 4.91 3.01
CA ILE A 11 5.37 6.04 3.08
C ILE A 11 5.82 6.37 1.65
N GLY A 12 5.52 7.58 1.21
CA GLY A 12 6.01 8.15 -0.04
C GLY A 12 7.35 8.84 0.16
N VAL A 13 8.15 8.89 -0.90
CA VAL A 13 9.39 9.67 -0.95
C VAL A 13 9.36 10.52 -2.22
N ASP A 14 9.54 11.83 -2.09
CA ASP A 14 9.65 12.74 -3.24
C ASP A 14 11.08 12.77 -3.82
N ASP A 15 11.27 13.50 -4.92
CA ASP A 15 12.55 13.68 -5.60
C ASP A 15 13.59 14.45 -4.77
N ALA A 16 13.15 15.25 -3.81
CA ALA A 16 13.99 15.91 -2.82
C ALA A 16 14.37 14.99 -1.64
N GLY A 17 13.81 13.78 -1.58
CA GLY A 17 14.05 12.80 -0.51
C GLY A 17 13.20 13.02 0.75
N HIS A 18 12.19 13.89 0.70
CA HIS A 18 11.24 14.05 1.79
C HIS A 18 10.34 12.83 1.89
N LYS A 19 10.16 12.34 3.11
CA LYS A 19 9.33 11.18 3.39
C LYS A 19 8.03 11.64 4.03
N GLU A 20 6.92 11.14 3.52
CA GLU A 20 5.59 11.43 4.06
C GLU A 20 4.75 10.18 4.22
N VAL A 21 3.91 10.15 5.25
CA VAL A 21 2.94 9.07 5.41
C VAL A 21 1.73 9.40 4.54
N LEU A 22 1.56 8.64 3.45
CA LEU A 22 0.50 8.85 2.48
C LEU A 22 -0.84 8.31 2.98
N THR A 23 -0.80 7.12 3.60
CA THR A 23 -2.01 6.51 4.15
C THR A 23 -1.70 5.51 5.26
N VAL A 24 -2.69 5.32 6.13
CA VAL A 24 -2.71 4.33 7.21
C VAL A 24 -4.06 3.63 7.17
N VAL A 25 -4.04 2.31 6.98
CA VAL A 25 -5.25 1.49 6.78
C VAL A 25 -5.11 0.23 7.62
N ASP A 26 -6.15 -0.14 8.37
CA ASP A 26 -6.22 -1.44 9.02
C ASP A 26 -6.60 -2.53 8.02
N GLY A 27 -6.17 -3.76 8.27
CA GLY A 27 -6.56 -4.87 7.44
C GLY A 27 -6.03 -6.20 7.94
N HIS A 28 -6.01 -7.17 7.06
CA HIS A 28 -5.57 -8.52 7.39
C HIS A 28 -4.23 -8.82 6.75
N ARG A 29 -3.33 -9.44 7.52
CA ARG A 29 -1.98 -9.76 7.07
C ARG A 29 -2.05 -10.60 5.79
N GLU A 30 -1.20 -10.26 4.81
CA GLU A 30 -1.10 -10.98 3.53
C GLU A 30 -2.40 -11.03 2.69
N SER A 31 -3.40 -10.20 3.00
CA SER A 31 -4.65 -10.13 2.22
C SER A 31 -4.52 -9.23 0.99
N VAL A 32 -4.77 -9.79 -0.20
CA VAL A 32 -4.85 -9.03 -1.46
C VAL A 32 -5.98 -8.00 -1.40
N VAL A 33 -7.10 -8.32 -0.75
CA VAL A 33 -8.25 -7.41 -0.62
C VAL A 33 -7.88 -6.17 0.19
N SER A 34 -7.17 -6.34 1.30
CA SER A 34 -6.69 -5.22 2.11
C SER A 34 -5.71 -4.33 1.33
N TRP A 35 -4.86 -4.91 0.48
CA TRP A 35 -3.98 -4.13 -0.39
C TRP A 35 -4.73 -3.37 -1.50
N LEU A 36 -5.78 -3.95 -2.08
CA LEU A 36 -6.62 -3.25 -3.06
C LEU A 36 -7.31 -2.02 -2.45
N GLU A 37 -7.75 -2.12 -1.19
CA GLU A 37 -8.32 -0.99 -0.46
C GLU A 37 -7.29 0.13 -0.26
N VAL A 38 -6.07 -0.22 0.13
CA VAL A 38 -4.95 0.73 0.25
C VAL A 38 -4.70 1.43 -1.09
N LEU A 39 -4.56 0.70 -2.19
CA LEU A 39 -4.31 1.26 -3.52
C LEU A 39 -5.46 2.19 -3.97
N SER A 40 -6.70 1.76 -3.77
CA SER A 40 -7.89 2.55 -4.10
C SER A 40 -7.91 3.86 -3.32
N ARG A 41 -7.51 3.82 -2.05
CA ARG A 41 -7.44 5.01 -1.18
C ARG A 41 -6.35 5.97 -1.64
N LEU A 42 -5.18 5.47 -2.05
CA LEU A 42 -4.10 6.30 -2.61
C LEU A 42 -4.56 7.01 -3.89
N THR A 43 -5.22 6.29 -4.81
CA THR A 43 -5.77 6.90 -6.04
C THR A 43 -6.87 7.91 -5.73
N TYR A 44 -7.76 7.62 -4.78
CA TYR A 44 -8.79 8.57 -4.33
C TYR A 44 -8.19 9.84 -3.71
N GLN A 45 -7.04 9.74 -3.04
CA GLN A 45 -6.29 10.88 -2.49
C GLN A 45 -5.52 11.67 -3.56
N GLY A 46 -5.58 11.29 -4.83
CA GLY A 46 -4.95 12.00 -5.94
C GLY A 46 -3.58 11.47 -6.35
N ILE A 47 -3.11 10.38 -5.73
CA ILE A 47 -1.88 9.69 -6.15
C ILE A 47 -2.19 8.88 -7.39
N THR A 48 -2.03 9.53 -8.53
CA THR A 48 -2.34 8.99 -9.87
C THR A 48 -1.09 8.57 -10.63
N ILE A 49 0.07 9.06 -10.20
CA ILE A 49 1.37 8.71 -10.77
C ILE A 49 1.89 7.48 -10.02
N ALA A 50 2.22 6.43 -10.76
CA ALA A 50 2.85 5.25 -10.19
C ALA A 50 4.27 5.60 -9.68
N PRO A 51 4.67 5.13 -8.49
CA PRO A 51 6.02 5.36 -7.99
C PRO A 51 7.06 4.65 -8.86
N GLU A 52 8.26 5.22 -8.98
CA GLU A 52 9.37 4.58 -9.69
C GLU A 52 9.83 3.28 -9.02
N LEU A 53 9.74 3.23 -7.68
CA LEU A 53 10.12 2.09 -6.87
C LEU A 53 9.17 1.91 -5.70
N ALA A 54 8.71 0.69 -5.49
CA ALA A 54 7.97 0.28 -4.30
C ALA A 54 8.70 -0.89 -3.62
N LEU A 55 8.91 -0.78 -2.31
CA LEU A 55 9.51 -1.82 -1.47
C LEU A 55 8.61 -2.04 -0.25
N GLY A 56 8.41 -3.31 0.11
CA GLY A 56 7.64 -3.68 1.30
C GLY A 56 8.04 -5.08 1.75
N ASP A 57 8.25 -5.25 3.06
CA ASP A 57 8.57 -6.56 3.62
C ASP A 57 7.32 -7.43 3.67
N VAL A 58 7.45 -8.69 3.21
CA VAL A 58 6.39 -9.69 3.11
C VAL A 58 5.15 -9.24 2.31
N ALA A 59 5.26 -9.09 0.99
CA ALA A 59 4.12 -8.60 0.19
C ALA A 59 3.98 -9.19 -1.22
N PHE A 60 4.00 -10.52 -1.37
CA PHE A 60 3.49 -11.17 -2.60
C PHE A 60 2.06 -10.71 -2.90
N SER A 61 1.26 -10.53 -1.86
CA SER A 61 -0.13 -10.03 -1.96
C SER A 61 -0.23 -8.56 -2.41
N PHE A 62 0.79 -7.73 -2.17
CA PHE A 62 0.83 -6.35 -2.67
C PHE A 62 1.04 -6.33 -4.17
N TRP A 63 2.06 -7.02 -4.68
CA TRP A 63 2.32 -7.09 -6.12
C TRP A 63 1.13 -7.71 -6.87
N ASN A 64 0.49 -8.73 -6.31
CA ASN A 64 -0.76 -9.27 -6.85
C ASN A 64 -1.90 -8.25 -6.87
N ALA A 65 -2.03 -7.40 -5.86
CA ALA A 65 -3.02 -6.32 -5.85
C ALA A 65 -2.70 -5.26 -6.90
N VAL A 66 -1.43 -4.86 -7.06
CA VAL A 66 -0.99 -3.93 -8.10
C VAL A 66 -1.31 -4.44 -9.50
N THR A 67 -1.15 -5.73 -9.79
CA THR A 67 -1.53 -6.29 -11.11
C THR A 67 -3.04 -6.30 -11.39
N LYS A 68 -3.87 -6.06 -10.36
CA LYS A 68 -5.34 -6.14 -10.43
C LYS A 68 -6.03 -4.77 -10.27
N HIS A 69 -5.28 -3.72 -9.96
CA HIS A 69 -5.75 -2.36 -9.71
C HIS A 69 -5.37 -1.45 -10.88
#